data_AF-R0EZX7-F1
#
_entry.id   AF-R0EZX7-F1
#
_cell.length_a   1.000
_cell.length_b   1.000
_cell.length_c   1.000
_cell.angle_alpha   90.00
_cell.angle_beta   90.00
_cell.angle_gamma   90.00
#
_symmetry.space_group_name_H-M   'P 1'
#
loop_
_entity.id
_entity.type
_entity.pdbx_description
1 polymer ?
#
loop_
_entity_poly.entity_id
_entity_poly.type
_entity_poly.pdbx_seq_one_letter_code
_entity_poly.pdbx_strand_id
1 'polypeptide(L)'
;MDALLQVSVDGFRFENGGSGSCCKPRNNLESGNHLFPGFHEAQSQSQSSSPNDSPPSMCLDNSPVLKYINDMLMDEGDFVGESQDNLALQAAERSFYEILQQPSSESDQTTSSSDQNSGGDPFFTSISNTTTSTDSAALVSSGESQRKYRHRSDEEDDLETNRRNKQPAIFGSEMEELAVKLEHVLLVCKSNQQEEESAISKQSQPNRAGRAKGSSNKSKTRKSNSVDLRSLLTQCAQAVASFDQRRATEKLKEIRSHSSSDGDGTQRLAFYFAEALEARITGNIPPPVSSPFPSSTTSMVDILKAYKLFVHTCPIYVTDYFAANKSIYELAVTATTLHIVDFGVLYGFQWPCLLLALSKRPGGPPKLRITGIELPQSGFRPSDRVEETGRRLKRFCDKFNVPFEFNFIAKKWESISLDEIVINPGETTVVNCIHRLQYTPDETVSLDSPRDTVLKLFRDINPDLFVFAEINGMYNSPFFMTRFREALFHFSSLFDMFDTTIQAEDEYKNRALLEKELLVRDAMSVISSEGAERFARPETYKQWRVRILRAGFKSATISKQIMKEAKEIVRKRYHRDFVIDSDNNWMLQGWKGRVIYAFSCWKPAGKLPNNHVNI
;
A
#
# COMPACT_ATOMS: atom_id res chain seq x y z
N MET A 1 14.87 -22.82 -36.90
CA MET A 1 15.13 -22.02 -35.68
C MET A 1 13.87 -21.26 -35.24
N ASP A 2 12.71 -21.85 -35.53
CA ASP A 2 11.49 -21.71 -34.73
C ASP A 2 11.48 -22.81 -33.65
N ALA A 3 10.69 -22.59 -32.60
CA ALA A 3 10.38 -23.45 -31.45
C ALA A 3 11.20 -23.16 -30.18
N LEU A 4 10.69 -22.24 -29.33
CA LEU A 4 10.69 -22.35 -27.85
C LEU A 4 9.88 -21.25 -27.10
N LEU A 5 9.06 -20.45 -27.78
CA LEU A 5 8.14 -19.51 -27.12
C LEU A 5 6.67 -19.86 -27.41
N GLN A 6 6.18 -20.91 -26.76
CA GLN A 6 4.75 -21.13 -26.55
C GLN A 6 4.54 -21.35 -25.05
N VAL A 7 4.17 -20.29 -24.35
CA VAL A 7 3.58 -20.41 -23.01
C VAL A 7 2.07 -20.52 -23.22
N SER A 8 1.49 -21.68 -22.89
CA SER A 8 0.05 -21.93 -23.01
C SER A 8 -0.74 -20.92 -22.18
N VAL A 9 -1.76 -20.33 -22.78
CA VAL A 9 -2.77 -19.51 -22.13
C VAL A 9 -3.88 -20.44 -21.66
N ASP A 10 -3.65 -21.14 -20.55
CA ASP A 10 -4.72 -21.86 -19.86
C ASP A 10 -5.08 -21.10 -18.59
N GLY A 11 -6.30 -20.55 -18.60
CA GLY A 11 -6.93 -19.99 -17.41
C GLY A 11 -7.07 -21.08 -16.36
N PHE A 12 -6.45 -20.88 -15.20
CA PHE A 12 -6.62 -21.76 -14.06
C PHE A 12 -8.07 -21.73 -13.58
N ARG A 13 -8.72 -22.89 -13.62
CA ARG A 13 -10.05 -23.14 -13.07
C ARG A 13 -9.87 -23.92 -11.78
N PHE A 14 -10.48 -23.46 -10.70
CA PHE A 14 -10.50 -24.19 -9.43
C PHE A 14 -11.32 -25.48 -9.62
N GLU A 15 -10.71 -26.64 -9.40
CA GLU A 15 -11.45 -27.90 -9.28
C GLU A 15 -12.20 -27.89 -7.94
N ASN A 16 -13.42 -27.34 -7.96
CA ASN A 16 -14.39 -27.60 -6.91
C ASN A 16 -15.06 -28.95 -7.19
N GLY A 17 -14.87 -29.91 -6.27
CA GLY A 17 -15.51 -31.22 -6.31
C GLY A 17 -17.03 -31.10 -6.47
N GLY A 18 -17.52 -31.50 -7.64
CA GLY A 18 -18.94 -31.69 -7.91
C GLY A 18 -19.36 -33.12 -7.59
N SER A 19 -20.35 -33.26 -6.70
CA SER A 19 -21.12 -34.50 -6.59
C SER A 19 -22.29 -34.46 -7.58
N GLY A 20 -22.48 -35.57 -8.31
CA GLY A 20 -23.76 -35.93 -8.93
C GLY A 20 -23.83 -35.95 -10.46
N SER A 21 -23.44 -37.08 -11.08
CA SER A 21 -24.39 -38.03 -11.70
C SER A 21 -23.83 -38.73 -12.94
N CYS A 22 -23.47 -40.00 -12.71
CA CYS A 22 -23.81 -41.18 -13.51
C CYS A 22 -23.54 -41.19 -15.03
N CYS A 23 -22.42 -41.81 -15.42
CA CYS A 23 -22.34 -42.70 -16.58
C CYS A 23 -21.39 -43.87 -16.24
N LYS A 24 -21.93 -45.08 -16.15
CA LYS A 24 -21.18 -46.34 -15.93
C LYS A 24 -20.27 -46.64 -17.13
N PRO A 25 -19.12 -47.29 -16.90
CA PRO A 25 -18.60 -48.26 -17.86
C PRO A 25 -18.52 -49.68 -17.30
N ARG A 26 -18.64 -50.61 -18.24
CA ARG A 26 -18.65 -52.07 -18.13
C ARG A 26 -17.35 -52.66 -17.56
N ASN A 27 -17.53 -53.81 -16.91
CA ASN A 27 -16.54 -54.82 -16.55
C ASN A 27 -15.54 -55.15 -17.67
N ASN A 28 -14.28 -55.41 -17.30
CA ASN A 28 -13.65 -56.73 -17.45
C ASN A 28 -12.31 -56.82 -16.68
N LEU A 29 -12.14 -58.00 -16.05
CA LEU A 29 -10.93 -58.83 -15.78
C LEU A 29 -9.55 -58.19 -16.05
N GLU A 30 -8.46 -58.41 -15.28
CA GLU A 30 -8.09 -59.50 -14.38
C GLU A 30 -6.78 -59.15 -13.63
N SER A 31 -6.61 -59.78 -12.46
CA SER A 31 -5.38 -60.34 -11.86
C SER A 31 -4.09 -59.54 -11.69
N GLY A 32 -3.56 -59.56 -10.45
CA GLY A 32 -2.12 -59.43 -10.22
C GLY A 32 -1.69 -59.05 -8.80
N ASN A 33 -1.63 -60.06 -7.92
CA ASN A 33 -1.30 -60.01 -6.49
C ASN A 33 0.10 -59.43 -6.10
N HIS A 34 0.22 -59.24 -4.77
CA HIS A 34 1.41 -59.36 -3.89
C HIS A 34 2.02 -58.02 -3.43
N LEU A 35 2.29 -57.72 -2.15
CA LEU A 35 2.34 -58.45 -0.87
C LEU A 35 2.28 -57.41 0.28
N PHE A 36 1.47 -57.68 1.32
CA PHE A 36 1.66 -57.21 2.71
C PHE A 36 2.58 -58.21 3.44
N PRO A 37 3.30 -57.88 4.53
CA PRO A 37 2.74 -57.63 5.88
C PRO A 37 3.43 -56.44 6.61
N GLY A 38 2.88 -55.73 7.60
CA GLY A 38 1.98 -56.12 8.68
C GLY A 38 2.81 -56.34 9.96
N PHE A 39 2.75 -55.43 10.94
CA PHE A 39 3.00 -55.75 12.36
C PHE A 39 2.28 -54.78 13.30
N HIS A 40 1.63 -55.38 14.30
CA HIS A 40 0.81 -54.82 15.37
C HIS A 40 1.65 -54.09 16.45
N GLU A 41 1.14 -52.94 16.87
CA GLU A 41 0.73 -52.61 18.25
C GLU A 41 1.67 -52.94 19.43
N ALA A 42 2.12 -51.89 20.13
CA ALA A 42 2.35 -51.94 21.57
C ALA A 42 1.97 -50.59 22.19
N GLN A 43 0.85 -50.58 22.91
CA GLN A 43 0.49 -49.53 23.85
C GLN A 43 1.41 -49.63 25.07
N SER A 44 2.11 -48.56 25.41
CA SER A 44 2.70 -48.36 26.73
C SER A 44 2.07 -47.11 27.35
N GLN A 45 1.20 -47.33 28.34
CA GLN A 45 0.75 -46.30 29.26
C GLN A 45 1.94 -45.88 30.14
N SER A 46 2.29 -44.60 30.10
CA SER A 46 3.03 -43.94 31.18
C SER A 46 2.40 -42.59 31.44
N GLN A 47 1.73 -42.45 32.58
CA GLN A 47 1.32 -41.18 33.14
C GLN A 47 2.57 -40.40 33.59
N SER A 48 2.78 -39.20 33.05
CA SER A 48 3.53 -38.16 33.74
C SER A 48 3.07 -36.79 33.25
N SER A 49 2.57 -36.00 34.20
CA SER A 49 2.20 -34.59 34.14
C SER A 49 3.21 -33.71 33.41
N SER A 50 2.75 -32.84 32.50
CA SER A 50 3.44 -31.61 32.09
C SER A 50 2.49 -30.62 31.39
N PRO A 51 2.76 -29.31 31.49
CA PRO A 51 1.76 -28.25 31.33
C PRO A 51 1.45 -27.94 29.86
N ASN A 52 0.22 -27.51 29.61
CA ASN A 52 -0.23 -26.93 28.35
C ASN A 52 0.50 -25.60 28.08
N ASP A 53 1.74 -25.64 27.61
CA ASP A 53 2.38 -24.49 26.96
C ASP A 53 2.00 -24.49 25.47
N SER A 54 0.80 -23.98 25.19
CA SER A 54 0.54 -23.43 23.86
C SER A 54 1.38 -22.16 23.69
N PRO A 55 2.08 -21.97 22.57
CA PRO A 55 2.78 -20.71 22.30
C PRO A 55 1.80 -19.54 22.46
N PRO A 56 2.24 -18.36 22.92
CA PRO A 56 1.36 -17.20 23.05
C PRO A 56 0.66 -16.97 21.70
N SER A 57 -0.68 -17.04 21.70
CA SER A 57 -1.46 -16.85 20.49
C SER A 57 -1.13 -15.46 19.94
N MET A 58 -0.45 -15.41 18.80
CA MET A 58 -0.31 -14.17 18.05
C MET A 58 -1.68 -13.56 17.87
N CYS A 59 -1.79 -12.25 18.13
CA CYS A 59 -3.07 -11.56 18.18
C CYS A 59 -3.78 -11.73 16.84
N LEU A 60 -4.70 -12.69 16.78
CA LEU A 60 -5.60 -12.84 15.64
C LEU A 60 -6.42 -11.54 15.51
N ASP A 61 -6.63 -10.80 16.60
CA ASP A 61 -7.37 -9.55 16.65
C ASP A 61 -6.52 -8.34 16.19
N ASN A 62 -7.11 -7.48 15.34
CA ASN A 62 -6.49 -6.23 14.87
C ASN A 62 -6.51 -5.11 15.93
N SER A 63 -7.01 -5.39 17.14
CA SER A 63 -7.08 -4.46 18.27
C SER A 63 -5.82 -3.60 18.50
N PRO A 64 -4.57 -4.13 18.45
CA PRO A 64 -3.37 -3.31 18.61
C PRO A 64 -3.20 -2.26 17.51
N VAL A 65 -3.52 -2.61 16.26
CA VAL A 65 -3.45 -1.72 15.10
C VAL A 65 -4.55 -0.66 15.19
N LEU A 66 -5.76 -1.04 15.61
CA LEU A 66 -6.86 -0.08 15.82
C LEU A 66 -6.53 0.93 16.92
N LYS A 67 -5.94 0.50 18.03
CA LYS A 67 -5.47 1.40 19.08
C LYS A 67 -4.41 2.36 18.56
N TYR A 68 -3.45 1.86 17.77
CA TYR A 68 -2.42 2.66 17.13
C TYR A 68 -3.01 3.70 16.16
N ILE A 69 -4.02 3.31 15.37
CA ILE A 69 -4.75 4.23 14.48
C ILE A 69 -5.54 5.28 15.28
N ASN A 70 -6.20 4.89 16.37
CA ASN A 70 -6.92 5.84 17.20
C ASN A 70 -5.97 6.85 17.84
N ASP A 71 -4.82 6.41 18.35
CA ASP A 71 -3.79 7.33 18.87
C ASP A 71 -3.38 8.34 17.79
N MET A 72 -3.23 7.92 16.53
CA MET A 72 -2.97 8.84 15.41
C MET A 72 -4.09 9.85 15.19
N LEU A 73 -5.35 9.41 15.23
CA LEU A 73 -6.50 10.30 15.04
C LEU A 73 -6.66 11.30 16.20
N MET A 74 -6.30 10.91 17.43
CA MET A 74 -6.35 11.80 18.59
C MET A 74 -5.23 12.83 18.56
N ASP A 75 -4.02 12.43 18.15
CA ASP A 75 -2.88 13.34 18.00
C ASP A 75 -3.14 14.39 16.89
N GLU A 76 -4.04 14.11 15.94
CA GLU A 76 -4.43 15.08 14.90
C GLU A 76 -5.38 16.19 15.39
N GLY A 77 -6.05 16.00 16.54
CA GLY A 77 -6.81 17.06 17.20
C GLY A 77 -5.94 18.25 17.63
N ASP A 78 -4.64 18.01 17.83
CA ASP A 78 -3.63 19.04 18.15
C ASP A 78 -2.87 19.54 16.89
N PHE A 79 -3.05 18.90 15.73
CA PHE A 79 -2.43 19.28 14.44
C PHE A 79 -3.26 20.26 13.61
N VAL A 80 -4.46 20.63 14.08
CA VAL A 80 -5.19 21.82 13.58
C VAL A 80 -4.63 23.11 14.20
N GLY A 81 -3.41 23.07 14.75
CA GLY A 81 -2.58 24.27 14.87
C GLY A 81 -2.08 24.63 13.48
N GLU A 82 -2.51 25.79 12.96
CA GLU A 82 -2.07 26.42 11.72
C GLU A 82 -0.72 25.88 11.26
N SER A 83 -0.71 25.07 10.18
CA SER A 83 0.55 24.57 9.64
C SER A 83 1.47 25.77 9.48
N GLN A 84 2.66 25.72 10.06
CA GLN A 84 3.65 26.80 9.98
C GLN A 84 3.97 27.17 8.52
N ASP A 85 3.69 26.24 7.60
CA ASP A 85 3.72 26.41 6.15
C ASP A 85 2.70 27.42 5.63
N ASN A 86 1.51 27.55 6.21
CA ASN A 86 0.51 28.55 5.83
C ASN A 86 0.94 29.95 6.31
N LEU A 87 1.56 30.04 7.48
CA LEU A 87 2.15 31.29 7.97
C LEU A 87 3.41 31.70 7.17
N ALA A 88 4.26 30.73 6.81
CA ALA A 88 5.44 30.99 5.98
C ALA A 88 5.07 31.34 4.53
N LEU A 89 4.05 30.68 3.97
CA LEU A 89 3.50 30.98 2.65
C LEU A 89 2.80 32.35 2.64
N GLN A 90 2.01 32.66 3.66
CA GLN A 90 1.43 34.00 3.84
C GLN A 90 2.50 35.07 4.08
N ALA A 91 3.59 34.76 4.79
CA ALA A 91 4.71 35.68 4.97
C ALA A 91 5.47 35.93 3.67
N ALA A 92 5.69 34.88 2.86
CA ALA A 92 6.28 35.02 1.54
C ALA A 92 5.37 35.79 0.59
N GLU A 93 4.06 35.50 0.59
CA GLU A 93 3.05 36.20 -0.21
C GLU A 93 2.96 37.67 0.18
N ARG A 94 2.99 38.00 1.48
CA ARG A 94 3.07 39.38 1.97
C ARG A 94 4.36 40.07 1.54
N SER A 95 5.51 39.40 1.61
CA SER A 95 6.78 39.97 1.15
C SER A 95 6.78 40.26 -0.35
N PHE A 96 6.18 39.40 -1.17
CA PHE A 96 6.00 39.66 -2.60
C PHE A 96 5.04 40.82 -2.87
N TYR A 97 3.94 40.90 -2.12
CA TYR A 97 2.96 41.97 -2.25
C TYR A 97 3.54 43.34 -1.84
N GLU A 98 4.40 43.38 -0.82
CA GLU A 98 5.12 44.58 -0.38
C GLU A 98 6.14 45.08 -1.41
N ILE A 99 6.84 44.16 -2.10
CA ILE A 99 7.77 44.51 -3.18
C ILE A 99 7.03 45.11 -4.38
N LEU A 100 5.83 44.59 -4.70
CA LEU A 100 5.01 45.08 -5.81
C LEU A 100 4.31 46.42 -5.52
N GLN A 101 4.16 46.79 -4.26
CA GLN A 101 3.52 48.05 -3.84
C GLN A 101 4.49 49.20 -3.62
N GLN A 102 5.80 49.02 -3.79
CA GLN A 102 6.72 50.15 -3.76
C GLN A 102 6.46 51.06 -4.98
N PRO A 103 6.01 52.32 -4.79
CA PRO A 103 5.91 53.25 -5.90
C PRO A 103 7.32 53.61 -6.34
N SER A 104 7.60 53.46 -7.63
CA SER A 104 8.76 54.08 -8.27
C SER A 104 8.70 55.59 -7.98
N SER A 105 9.61 56.09 -7.15
CA SER A 105 9.77 57.51 -6.91
C SER A 105 10.31 58.20 -8.16
N GLU A 106 9.40 58.64 -9.03
CA GLU A 106 9.68 59.67 -10.02
C GLU A 106 9.65 61.04 -9.32
N SER A 107 10.79 61.73 -9.33
CA SER A 107 10.89 63.16 -9.04
C SER A 107 11.03 63.93 -10.35
N ASP A 108 9.89 64.47 -10.77
CA ASP A 108 9.61 65.74 -11.47
C ASP A 108 10.71 66.56 -12.19
N GLN A 109 10.33 66.93 -13.44
CA GLN A 109 10.41 68.26 -14.09
C GLN A 109 11.78 68.78 -14.58
N THR A 110 11.99 69.15 -15.86
CA THR A 110 11.31 70.27 -16.55
C THR A 110 11.74 70.37 -18.04
N THR A 111 10.77 70.76 -18.89
CA THR A 111 10.83 71.68 -20.06
C THR A 111 11.67 71.40 -21.34
N SER A 112 10.89 71.35 -22.44
CA SER A 112 10.98 72.13 -23.70
C SER A 112 11.87 71.74 -24.89
N SER A 113 11.21 71.83 -26.06
CA SER A 113 11.67 72.17 -27.42
C SER A 113 12.38 71.12 -28.29
N SER A 114 11.70 70.81 -29.39
CA SER A 114 12.18 70.67 -30.79
C SER A 114 13.70 70.65 -31.01
N ASP A 115 14.20 69.63 -31.72
CA ASP A 115 14.48 69.79 -33.16
C ASP A 115 14.94 68.51 -33.84
N GLN A 116 14.85 68.57 -35.16
CA GLN A 116 15.10 67.54 -36.15
C GLN A 116 16.58 67.13 -36.27
N ASN A 117 16.74 65.96 -36.91
CA ASN A 117 17.77 65.62 -37.89
C ASN A 117 19.06 64.96 -37.35
N SER A 118 19.27 63.69 -37.70
CA SER A 118 20.18 63.30 -38.81
C SER A 118 20.67 61.85 -38.65
N GLY A 119 20.34 61.02 -39.63
CA GLY A 119 21.27 60.10 -40.33
C GLY A 119 21.88 58.90 -39.60
N GLY A 120 21.68 57.71 -40.17
CA GLY A 120 22.68 56.63 -40.13
C GLY A 120 22.17 55.25 -39.72
N ASP A 121 21.56 54.54 -40.68
CA ASP A 121 21.52 53.07 -40.76
C ASP A 121 22.95 52.45 -40.77
N PRO A 122 23.16 51.11 -40.69
CA PRO A 122 22.30 50.03 -40.20
C PRO A 122 23.06 48.88 -39.45
N PHE A 123 22.27 47.93 -38.94
CA PHE A 123 22.49 46.46 -38.85
C PHE A 123 23.72 45.80 -38.15
N PHE A 124 23.33 44.85 -37.27
CA PHE A 124 23.83 43.48 -37.09
C PHE A 124 24.88 43.14 -35.99
N THR A 125 24.52 42.06 -35.28
CA THR A 125 25.33 41.00 -34.64
C THR A 125 25.80 41.09 -33.17
N SER A 126 25.12 40.29 -32.35
CA SER A 126 25.62 39.35 -31.34
C SER A 126 27.10 38.96 -31.39
N ILE A 127 27.75 38.79 -30.22
CA ILE A 127 28.32 37.52 -29.69
C ILE A 127 29.21 37.79 -28.45
N SER A 128 28.80 37.17 -27.33
CA SER A 128 29.56 36.33 -26.36
C SER A 128 30.80 36.80 -25.57
N ASN A 129 30.74 36.41 -24.28
CA ASN A 129 31.75 35.82 -23.38
C ASN A 129 33.04 36.58 -23.05
N THR A 130 33.35 36.71 -21.74
CA THR A 130 34.45 35.92 -21.12
C THR A 130 34.52 36.06 -19.59
N THR A 131 34.90 34.95 -18.97
CA THR A 131 35.38 34.72 -17.59
C THR A 131 36.75 35.35 -17.32
N THR A 132 37.01 35.72 -16.06
CA THR A 132 38.34 35.52 -15.44
C THR A 132 38.25 35.52 -13.91
N SER A 133 38.85 34.49 -13.32
CA SER A 133 39.20 34.31 -11.92
C SER A 133 40.57 34.94 -11.59
N THR A 134 40.76 35.42 -10.37
CA THR A 134 42.04 35.24 -9.62
C THR A 134 41.86 35.53 -8.13
N ASP A 135 42.36 34.59 -7.33
CA ASP A 135 42.55 34.64 -5.88
C ASP A 135 43.56 35.70 -5.42
N SER A 136 43.44 36.14 -4.16
CA SER A 136 44.52 36.05 -3.16
C SER A 136 44.06 36.50 -1.76
N ALA A 137 44.43 35.69 -0.76
CA ALA A 137 44.13 35.82 0.66
C ALA A 137 45.03 36.86 1.38
N ALA A 138 44.59 37.37 2.54
CA ALA A 138 45.18 37.06 3.86
C ALA A 138 44.93 38.13 4.96
N LEU A 139 44.49 37.61 6.12
CA LEU A 139 44.87 37.93 7.51
C LEU A 139 44.30 39.15 8.29
N VAL A 140 43.50 38.79 9.32
CA VAL A 140 43.59 39.14 10.77
C VAL A 140 43.35 40.59 11.22
N SER A 141 42.28 40.82 11.99
CA SER A 141 42.38 41.08 13.46
C SER A 141 41.04 41.46 14.09
N SER A 142 40.82 40.85 15.26
CA SER A 142 39.83 41.05 16.31
C SER A 142 39.47 42.50 16.68
N GLY A 143 38.24 42.68 17.17
CA GLY A 143 37.82 43.86 17.93
C GLY A 143 36.40 43.71 18.49
N GLU A 144 36.29 43.24 19.74
CA GLU A 144 35.06 43.35 20.53
C GLU A 144 34.78 44.81 20.91
N SER A 145 33.50 45.21 20.92
CA SER A 145 33.01 46.24 21.85
C SER A 145 31.50 46.18 22.03
N GLN A 146 31.11 45.83 23.25
CA GLN A 146 29.78 46.05 23.82
C GLN A 146 29.51 47.56 23.97
N ARG A 147 28.27 48.01 23.73
CA ARG A 147 27.66 49.08 24.53
C ARG A 147 26.13 49.02 24.51
N LYS A 148 25.58 49.31 25.69
CA LYS A 148 24.23 49.12 26.23
C LYS A 148 23.33 50.36 26.06
N TYR A 149 22.00 50.11 26.13
CA TYR A 149 20.89 50.95 26.65
C TYR A 149 20.54 52.25 25.85
N ARG A 150 19.30 52.76 25.75
CA ARG A 150 18.02 52.58 26.49
C ARG A 150 16.87 53.25 25.71
N HIS A 151 15.67 52.66 25.77
CA HIS A 151 14.32 53.23 26.01
C HIS A 151 14.04 54.71 25.68
N ARG A 152 12.95 54.95 24.92
CA ARG A 152 11.98 56.02 25.21
C ARG A 152 10.57 55.55 24.88
N SER A 153 9.65 56.03 25.71
CA SER A 153 8.29 55.57 25.99
C SER A 153 7.25 56.55 25.44
N ASP A 154 5.98 56.19 25.67
CA ASP A 154 4.76 57.02 25.75
C ASP A 154 3.91 57.04 24.48
N GLU A 155 2.58 56.86 24.48
CA GLU A 155 1.55 56.65 25.52
C GLU A 155 0.27 56.18 24.77
N GLU A 156 -0.38 55.10 25.21
CA GLU A 156 -1.72 55.06 25.83
C GLU A 156 -2.92 55.31 24.89
N ASP A 157 -3.76 54.28 24.73
CA ASP A 157 -5.20 54.46 24.95
C ASP A 157 -5.80 53.16 25.52
N ASP A 158 -6.54 53.32 26.60
CA ASP A 158 -6.94 52.32 27.58
C ASP A 158 -8.46 52.14 27.50
N LEU A 159 -8.96 50.92 27.33
CA LEU A 159 -10.32 50.54 27.74
C LEU A 159 -10.38 49.06 28.13
N GLU A 160 -10.28 48.88 29.44
CA GLU A 160 -10.41 47.65 30.19
C GLU A 160 -11.87 47.13 30.25
N THR A 161 -11.99 45.81 30.44
CA THR A 161 -13.07 45.03 31.09
C THR A 161 -14.09 44.21 30.28
N ASN A 162 -14.03 42.90 30.58
CA ASN A 162 -15.12 41.94 30.77
C ASN A 162 -15.97 41.49 29.56
N ARG A 163 -15.73 40.26 29.10
CA ARG A 163 -16.58 39.11 29.50
C ARG A 163 -16.02 37.77 29.01
N ARG A 164 -15.75 36.90 29.98
CA ARG A 164 -15.66 35.45 29.82
C ARG A 164 -16.93 34.94 29.15
N ASN A 165 -16.78 34.16 28.07
CA ASN A 165 -17.66 33.05 27.71
C ASN A 165 -16.88 32.15 26.73
N LYS A 166 -16.17 31.15 27.27
CA LYS A 166 -15.80 29.96 26.50
C LYS A 166 -17.10 29.20 26.24
N GLN A 167 -17.62 29.24 25.02
CA GLN A 167 -18.59 28.23 24.59
C GLN A 167 -17.81 27.00 24.12
N PRO A 168 -18.11 25.80 24.62
CA PRO A 168 -17.49 24.58 24.11
C PRO A 168 -18.05 24.31 22.71
N ALA A 169 -17.16 24.15 21.74
CA ALA A 169 -17.53 23.71 20.41
C ALA A 169 -18.10 22.28 20.51
N ILE A 170 -19.34 22.12 20.05
CA ILE A 170 -20.08 20.87 19.95
C ILE A 170 -19.49 20.04 18.79
N PHE A 171 -18.28 19.53 18.98
CA PHE A 171 -17.64 18.53 18.10
C PHE A 171 -17.16 17.29 18.88
N GLY A 172 -17.21 17.33 20.22
CA GLY A 172 -16.83 16.20 21.06
C GLY A 172 -17.80 15.02 20.96
N SER A 173 -19.11 15.24 20.81
CA SER A 173 -20.09 14.15 20.96
C SER A 173 -20.05 13.11 19.84
N GLU A 174 -19.78 13.48 18.58
CA GLU A 174 -19.66 12.49 17.49
C GLU A 174 -18.37 11.66 17.59
N MET A 175 -17.29 12.25 18.12
CA MET A 175 -15.99 11.58 18.27
C MET A 175 -15.99 10.65 19.50
N GLU A 176 -16.62 11.08 20.60
CA GLU A 176 -16.89 10.25 21.77
C GLU A 176 -17.87 9.11 21.42
N GLU A 177 -18.90 9.38 20.61
CA GLU A 177 -19.86 8.36 20.16
C GLU A 177 -19.21 7.36 19.19
N LEU A 178 -18.22 7.76 18.37
CA LEU A 178 -17.41 6.83 17.56
C LEU A 178 -16.46 5.99 18.42
N ALA A 179 -15.85 6.59 19.45
CA ALA A 179 -14.98 5.89 20.40
C ALA A 179 -15.76 4.86 21.26
N VAL A 180 -16.97 5.23 21.69
CA VAL A 180 -17.90 4.35 22.44
C VAL A 180 -18.54 3.28 21.52
N LYS A 181 -18.86 3.61 20.26
CA LYS A 181 -19.26 2.60 19.25
C LYS A 181 -18.13 1.62 18.93
N LEU A 182 -16.86 2.06 18.99
CA LEU A 182 -15.69 1.19 18.87
C LEU A 182 -15.56 0.23 20.06
N GLU A 183 -15.93 0.65 21.26
CA GLU A 183 -15.99 -0.20 22.46
C GLU A 183 -17.10 -1.26 22.36
N HIS A 184 -18.20 -0.95 21.69
CA HIS A 184 -19.26 -1.92 21.36
C HIS A 184 -18.83 -2.96 20.31
N VAL A 185 -17.96 -2.59 19.35
CA VAL A 185 -17.35 -3.55 18.41
C VAL A 185 -16.34 -4.47 19.12
N LEU A 186 -15.70 -4.00 20.19
CA LEU A 186 -14.84 -4.81 21.07
C LEU A 186 -15.64 -5.81 21.95
N LEU A 187 -16.94 -5.61 22.13
CA LEU A 187 -17.83 -6.51 22.91
C LEU A 187 -18.38 -7.69 22.09
N VAL A 188 -18.40 -7.61 20.75
CA VAL A 188 -18.83 -8.74 19.88
C VAL A 188 -17.83 -9.90 19.91
N CYS A 189 -16.61 -9.67 20.41
CA CYS A 189 -15.58 -10.70 20.57
C CYS A 189 -15.53 -11.33 21.98
N LYS A 190 -16.41 -10.96 22.92
CA LYS A 190 -16.42 -11.48 24.30
C LYS A 190 -17.65 -12.32 24.69
N SER A 191 -18.69 -12.43 23.86
CA SER A 191 -19.95 -13.10 24.24
C SER A 191 -20.21 -14.48 23.61
N ASN A 192 -19.18 -15.24 23.21
CA ASN A 192 -19.36 -16.63 22.76
C ASN A 192 -18.64 -17.66 23.63
N GLN A 193 -18.55 -17.40 24.94
CA GLN A 193 -18.22 -18.42 25.94
C GLN A 193 -19.09 -18.24 27.18
N GLN A 194 -20.40 -18.41 27.03
CA GLN A 194 -21.35 -18.86 28.07
C GLN A 194 -22.76 -18.69 27.50
N GLU A 195 -23.33 -19.77 26.97
CA GLU A 195 -24.76 -20.12 26.97
C GLU A 195 -24.98 -21.32 26.04
N GLU A 196 -24.40 -22.46 26.41
CA GLU A 196 -24.98 -23.77 26.10
C GLU A 196 -25.44 -24.38 27.42
N GLU A 197 -26.63 -23.97 27.88
CA GLU A 197 -27.53 -24.78 28.71
C GLU A 197 -28.82 -24.01 28.97
N SER A 198 -29.80 -24.15 28.06
CA SER A 198 -31.23 -24.28 28.39
C SER A 198 -32.09 -24.19 27.13
N ALA A 199 -32.63 -25.33 26.72
CA ALA A 199 -34.03 -25.52 26.28
C ALA A 199 -34.14 -26.76 25.40
N ILE A 200 -34.15 -27.92 26.07
CA ILE A 200 -34.92 -29.08 25.60
C ILE A 200 -36.40 -28.71 25.66
N SER A 201 -37.16 -29.21 24.69
CA SER A 201 -38.64 -29.25 24.58
C SER A 201 -39.29 -28.16 23.73
N LYS A 202 -39.55 -28.50 22.46
CA LYS A 202 -40.92 -28.84 22.03
C LYS A 202 -40.91 -29.52 20.67
N GLN A 203 -41.34 -30.78 20.67
CA GLN A 203 -41.71 -31.54 19.49
C GLN A 203 -42.93 -30.91 18.80
N SER A 204 -42.91 -30.84 17.47
CA SER A 204 -44.13 -31.00 16.67
C SER A 204 -43.78 -31.66 15.34
N GLN A 205 -44.52 -32.73 15.03
CA GLN A 205 -44.32 -33.61 13.88
C GLN A 205 -44.72 -32.97 12.54
N PRO A 206 -44.20 -33.47 11.40
CA PRO A 206 -44.61 -33.04 10.07
C PRO A 206 -45.80 -33.89 9.57
N ASN A 207 -46.90 -33.24 9.18
CA ASN A 207 -47.95 -33.90 8.41
C ASN A 207 -47.63 -33.87 6.92
N ARG A 208 -47.56 -35.07 6.32
CA ARG A 208 -47.55 -35.30 4.88
C ARG A 208 -48.97 -35.12 4.30
N ALA A 209 -49.03 -34.50 3.12
CA ALA A 209 -49.74 -34.94 1.90
C ALA A 209 -50.49 -33.79 1.20
N GLY A 210 -50.19 -33.59 -0.09
CA GLY A 210 -50.92 -32.65 -0.94
C GLY A 210 -50.22 -32.43 -2.28
N ARG A 211 -50.36 -33.37 -3.21
CA ARG A 211 -49.88 -33.31 -4.59
C ARG A 211 -50.78 -32.38 -5.41
N ALA A 212 -50.25 -31.29 -5.98
CA ALA A 212 -50.95 -30.55 -7.03
C ALA A 212 -50.00 -29.92 -8.06
N LYS A 213 -50.12 -30.46 -9.29
CA LYS A 213 -49.88 -29.95 -10.64
C LYS A 213 -49.06 -28.67 -10.85
N GLY A 214 -48.06 -28.82 -11.72
CA GLY A 214 -47.25 -27.73 -12.24
C GLY A 214 -48.00 -26.73 -13.12
N SER A 215 -47.48 -25.52 -13.13
CA SER A 215 -47.70 -24.52 -14.17
C SER A 215 -46.35 -23.88 -14.46
N SER A 216 -45.83 -24.15 -15.64
CA SER A 216 -44.61 -23.56 -16.18
C SER A 216 -44.87 -22.12 -16.62
N ASN A 217 -44.70 -21.15 -15.73
CA ASN A 217 -44.57 -19.76 -16.16
C ASN A 217 -43.09 -19.45 -16.40
N LYS A 218 -42.71 -19.67 -17.67
CA LYS A 218 -41.49 -19.17 -18.28
C LYS A 218 -41.56 -17.64 -18.27
N SER A 219 -41.13 -17.00 -17.18
CA SER A 219 -40.91 -15.55 -17.20
C SER A 219 -39.79 -15.31 -18.20
N LYS A 220 -40.14 -14.71 -19.34
CA LYS A 220 -39.18 -14.14 -20.27
C LYS A 220 -38.38 -13.11 -19.48
N THR A 221 -37.15 -13.46 -19.10
CA THR A 221 -36.13 -12.49 -18.73
C THR A 221 -36.04 -11.49 -19.88
N ARG A 222 -36.52 -10.26 -19.64
CA ARG A 222 -36.21 -9.12 -20.48
C ARG A 222 -34.68 -9.11 -20.61
N LYS A 223 -34.16 -9.33 -21.82
CA LYS A 223 -32.78 -8.97 -22.13
C LYS A 223 -32.69 -7.47 -21.85
N SER A 224 -32.09 -7.10 -20.73
CA SER A 224 -31.58 -5.75 -20.55
C SER A 224 -30.70 -5.47 -21.77
N ASN A 225 -30.91 -4.34 -22.44
CA ASN A 225 -29.93 -3.80 -23.38
C ASN A 225 -28.72 -3.32 -22.57
N SER A 226 -28.05 -4.22 -21.86
CA SER A 226 -26.86 -3.92 -21.08
C SER A 226 -25.73 -3.63 -22.06
N VAL A 227 -25.30 -2.38 -22.09
CA VAL A 227 -24.16 -1.95 -22.90
C VAL A 227 -22.90 -2.66 -22.40
N ASP A 228 -22.16 -3.26 -23.33
CA ASP A 228 -20.90 -3.94 -23.02
C ASP A 228 -19.77 -2.89 -22.85
N LEU A 229 -19.68 -2.32 -21.65
CA LEU A 229 -18.67 -1.33 -21.28
C LEU A 229 -17.24 -1.87 -21.47
N ARG A 230 -17.00 -3.18 -21.27
CA ARG A 230 -15.68 -3.79 -21.48
C ARG A 230 -15.29 -3.74 -22.96
N SER A 231 -16.23 -4.05 -23.86
CA SER A 231 -16.02 -3.94 -25.30
C SER A 231 -15.79 -2.48 -25.72
N LEU A 232 -16.59 -1.54 -25.20
CA LEU A 232 -16.40 -0.11 -25.50
C LEU A 232 -15.03 0.42 -25.06
N LEU A 233 -14.60 0.08 -23.84
CA LEU A 233 -13.27 0.41 -23.33
C LEU A 233 -12.16 -0.15 -24.22
N THR A 234 -12.30 -1.40 -24.66
CA THR A 234 -11.32 -2.05 -25.54
C THR A 234 -11.25 -1.36 -26.91
N GLN A 235 -12.41 -1.01 -27.48
CA GLN A 235 -12.48 -0.27 -28.75
C GLN A 235 -11.90 1.14 -28.63
N CYS A 236 -12.16 1.83 -27.51
CA CYS A 236 -11.59 3.14 -27.24
C CYS A 236 -10.06 3.06 -27.14
N ALA A 237 -9.54 2.13 -26.35
CA ALA A 237 -8.09 1.93 -26.24
C ALA A 237 -7.46 1.59 -27.60
N GLN A 238 -8.13 0.80 -28.45
CA GLN A 238 -7.64 0.51 -29.81
C GLN A 238 -7.54 1.76 -30.66
N ALA A 239 -8.56 2.63 -30.64
CA ALA A 239 -8.52 3.91 -31.34
C ALA A 239 -7.40 4.82 -30.81
N VAL A 240 -7.18 4.85 -29.49
CA VAL A 240 -6.06 5.56 -28.87
C VAL A 240 -4.71 5.00 -29.34
N ALA A 241 -4.56 3.68 -29.39
CA ALA A 241 -3.33 3.02 -29.84
C ALA A 241 -3.03 3.26 -31.34
N SER A 242 -4.06 3.45 -32.16
CA SER A 242 -3.94 3.76 -33.59
C SER A 242 -3.93 5.25 -33.90
N PHE A 243 -3.86 6.12 -32.88
CA PHE A 243 -3.91 7.59 -33.01
C PHE A 243 -5.19 8.11 -33.71
N ASP A 244 -6.28 7.35 -33.68
CA ASP A 244 -7.58 7.75 -34.24
C ASP A 244 -8.35 8.56 -33.18
N GLN A 245 -7.99 9.84 -33.03
CA GLN A 245 -8.54 10.74 -32.02
C GLN A 245 -10.05 10.93 -32.16
N ARG A 246 -10.56 10.97 -33.40
CA ARG A 246 -12.00 11.14 -33.66
C ARG A 246 -12.77 9.96 -33.08
N ARG A 247 -12.36 8.74 -33.44
CA ARG A 247 -13.03 7.53 -33.00
C ARG A 247 -12.85 7.26 -31.51
N ALA A 248 -11.68 7.62 -30.95
CA ALA A 248 -11.46 7.60 -29.50
C ALA A 248 -12.42 8.55 -28.78
N THR A 249 -12.57 9.78 -29.26
CA THR A 249 -13.49 10.78 -28.67
C THR A 249 -14.95 10.34 -28.75
N GLU A 250 -15.37 9.77 -29.88
CA GLU A 250 -16.71 9.20 -30.05
C GLU A 250 -16.95 8.06 -29.04
N LYS A 251 -15.98 7.16 -28.84
CA LYS A 251 -16.08 6.07 -27.87
C LYS A 251 -16.06 6.55 -26.42
N LEU A 252 -15.26 7.56 -26.08
CA LEU A 252 -15.27 8.18 -24.75
C LEU A 252 -16.65 8.76 -24.41
N LYS A 253 -17.32 9.43 -25.37
CA LYS A 253 -18.68 9.94 -25.18
C LYS A 253 -19.68 8.81 -24.92
N GLU A 254 -19.60 7.72 -25.67
CA GLU A 254 -20.45 6.54 -25.49
C GLU A 254 -20.21 5.84 -24.14
N ILE A 255 -18.95 5.73 -23.69
CA ILE A 255 -18.63 5.18 -22.37
C ILE A 255 -19.24 6.07 -21.28
N ARG A 256 -19.04 7.39 -21.36
CA ARG A 256 -19.54 8.37 -20.39
C ARG A 256 -21.05 8.39 -20.26
N SER A 257 -21.80 8.09 -21.33
CA SER A 257 -23.26 7.96 -21.23
C SER A 257 -23.74 6.72 -20.48
N HIS A 258 -22.85 5.76 -20.20
CA HIS A 258 -23.19 4.49 -19.55
C HIS A 258 -22.38 4.20 -18.26
N SER A 259 -21.33 4.98 -17.99
CA SER A 259 -20.50 4.88 -16.78
C SER A 259 -20.90 5.92 -15.72
N SER A 260 -20.60 5.63 -14.46
CA SER A 260 -20.82 6.56 -13.33
C SER A 260 -19.78 6.28 -12.24
N SER A 261 -19.28 7.33 -11.58
CA SER A 261 -18.41 7.23 -10.39
C SER A 261 -19.12 6.59 -9.19
N ASP A 262 -20.45 6.62 -9.19
CA ASP A 262 -21.31 6.11 -8.12
C ASP A 262 -22.18 4.94 -8.56
N GLY A 263 -21.93 4.41 -9.77
CA GLY A 263 -22.64 3.25 -10.30
C GLY A 263 -22.17 1.92 -9.70
N ASP A 264 -22.53 0.81 -10.34
CA ASP A 264 -22.00 -0.53 -10.01
C ASP A 264 -20.50 -0.66 -10.34
N GLY A 265 -19.86 -1.75 -9.90
CA GLY A 265 -18.42 -1.95 -10.10
C GLY A 265 -17.97 -1.85 -11.56
N THR A 266 -18.82 -2.22 -12.52
CA THR A 266 -18.53 -2.12 -13.96
C THR A 266 -18.60 -0.67 -14.43
N GLN A 267 -19.62 0.07 -13.99
CA GLN A 267 -19.79 1.48 -14.33
C GLN A 267 -18.66 2.34 -13.75
N ARG A 268 -18.23 2.09 -12.51
CA ARG A 268 -17.12 2.82 -11.87
C ARG A 268 -15.79 2.55 -12.54
N LEU A 269 -15.51 1.27 -12.82
CA LEU A 269 -14.32 0.90 -13.59
C LEU A 269 -14.29 1.63 -14.94
N ALA A 270 -15.42 1.62 -15.67
CA ALA A 270 -15.50 2.25 -16.98
C ALA A 270 -15.33 3.77 -16.92
N PHE A 271 -15.85 4.40 -15.87
CA PHE A 271 -15.67 5.81 -15.60
C PHE A 271 -14.17 6.13 -15.46
N TYR A 272 -13.46 5.48 -14.53
CA TYR A 272 -12.04 5.78 -14.30
C TYR A 272 -11.13 5.38 -15.46
N PHE A 273 -11.44 4.31 -16.19
CA PHE A 273 -10.67 3.95 -17.37
C PHE A 273 -10.88 4.95 -18.52
N ALA A 274 -12.07 5.54 -18.66
CA ALA A 274 -12.31 6.60 -19.64
C ALA A 274 -11.49 7.85 -19.28
N GLU A 275 -11.43 8.24 -18.01
CA GLU A 275 -10.59 9.35 -17.53
C GLU A 275 -9.10 9.08 -17.82
N ALA A 276 -8.63 7.85 -17.58
CA ALA A 276 -7.25 7.47 -17.86
C ALA A 276 -6.91 7.52 -19.36
N LEU A 277 -7.84 7.09 -20.21
CA LEU A 277 -7.69 7.14 -21.67
C LEU A 277 -7.71 8.58 -22.19
N GLU A 278 -8.57 9.45 -21.64
CA GLU A 278 -8.57 10.88 -22.00
C GLU A 278 -7.29 11.58 -21.55
N ALA A 279 -6.81 11.30 -20.33
CA ALA A 279 -5.53 11.80 -19.84
C ALA A 279 -4.37 11.40 -20.78
N ARG A 280 -4.41 10.16 -21.29
CA ARG A 280 -3.44 9.69 -22.29
C ARG A 280 -3.50 10.47 -23.61
N ILE A 281 -4.70 10.76 -24.11
CA ILE A 281 -4.91 11.47 -25.39
C ILE A 281 -4.45 12.93 -25.27
N THR A 282 -4.78 13.58 -24.16
CA THR A 282 -4.54 15.00 -23.93
C THR A 282 -3.13 15.30 -23.44
N GLY A 283 -2.42 14.31 -22.88
CA GLY A 283 -1.16 14.51 -22.16
C GLY A 283 -1.34 15.16 -20.78
N ASN A 284 -2.59 15.40 -20.36
CA ASN A 284 -2.90 16.00 -19.07
C ASN A 284 -3.12 14.90 -18.03
N ILE A 285 -2.13 14.69 -17.17
CA ILE A 285 -2.25 13.77 -16.03
C ILE A 285 -2.76 14.57 -14.82
N PRO A 286 -3.96 14.30 -14.28
CA PRO A 286 -4.46 15.03 -13.12
C PRO A 286 -3.57 14.82 -11.88
N PRO A 287 -3.28 15.86 -11.09
CA PRO A 287 -2.50 15.77 -9.85
C PRO A 287 -3.37 15.28 -8.69
N PRO A 288 -3.77 14.00 -8.72
CA PRO A 288 -3.32 13.09 -7.67
C PRO A 288 -2.56 11.86 -8.20
N VAL A 289 -2.31 11.77 -9.51
CA VAL A 289 -1.84 10.54 -10.17
C VAL A 289 -0.35 10.56 -10.52
N SER A 290 0.37 11.67 -10.31
CA SER A 290 1.79 11.78 -10.69
C SER A 290 2.77 11.17 -9.68
N SER A 291 2.27 10.55 -8.59
CA SER A 291 3.09 10.08 -7.48
C SER A 291 2.58 8.73 -6.93
N PRO A 292 3.46 7.82 -6.47
CA PRO A 292 3.07 6.61 -5.75
C PRO A 292 2.49 6.90 -4.36
N PHE A 293 2.46 8.16 -3.93
CA PHE A 293 1.90 8.60 -2.67
C PHE A 293 0.46 9.09 -2.80
N PRO A 294 -0.33 9.05 -1.70
CA PRO A 294 -1.59 9.76 -1.62
C PRO A 294 -1.42 11.23 -2.02
N SER A 295 -2.46 11.80 -2.63
CA SER A 295 -2.47 13.22 -3.03
C SER A 295 -2.13 14.12 -1.85
N SER A 296 -1.43 15.23 -2.10
CA SER A 296 -1.23 16.30 -1.09
C SER A 296 -2.56 16.88 -0.57
N THR A 297 -3.67 16.60 -1.25
CA THR A 297 -5.03 16.99 -0.85
C THR A 297 -5.75 15.96 0.03
N THR A 298 -5.25 14.72 0.12
CA THR A 298 -5.86 13.66 0.93
C THR A 298 -5.32 13.76 2.36
N SER A 299 -6.20 14.04 3.33
CA SER A 299 -5.80 14.14 4.74
C SER A 299 -5.35 12.78 5.31
N MET A 300 -4.59 12.78 6.41
CA MET A 300 -4.23 11.53 7.08
C MET A 300 -5.48 10.82 7.62
N VAL A 301 -6.43 11.56 8.19
CA VAL A 301 -7.75 11.03 8.60
C VAL A 301 -8.41 10.23 7.48
N ASP A 302 -8.40 10.77 6.25
CA ASP A 302 -8.97 10.10 5.09
C ASP A 302 -8.22 8.80 4.77
N ILE A 303 -6.88 8.84 4.74
CA ILE A 303 -6.07 7.64 4.55
C ILE A 303 -6.37 6.57 5.63
N LEU A 304 -6.56 6.98 6.87
CA LEU A 304 -6.89 6.10 7.99
C LEU A 304 -8.28 5.49 7.84
N LYS A 305 -9.27 6.27 7.40
CA LYS A 305 -10.62 5.76 7.08
C LYS A 305 -10.59 4.75 5.93
N ALA A 306 -9.84 5.05 4.87
CA ALA A 306 -9.67 4.15 3.73
C ALA A 306 -8.96 2.85 4.17
N TYR A 307 -7.88 2.94 4.93
CA TYR A 307 -7.18 1.76 5.46
C TYR A 307 -8.10 0.91 6.33
N LYS A 308 -8.88 1.52 7.24
CA LYS A 308 -9.83 0.81 8.10
C LYS A 308 -10.88 0.05 7.26
N LEU A 309 -11.45 0.70 6.25
CA LEU A 309 -12.39 0.05 5.34
C LEU A 309 -11.73 -1.08 4.55
N PHE A 310 -10.49 -0.89 4.08
CA PHE A 310 -9.74 -1.92 3.37
C PHE A 310 -9.57 -3.18 4.21
N VAL A 311 -9.00 -3.08 5.41
CA VAL A 311 -8.72 -4.25 6.25
C VAL A 311 -9.99 -4.95 6.77
N HIS A 312 -11.12 -4.23 6.80
CA HIS A 312 -12.42 -4.81 7.12
C HIS A 312 -12.97 -5.65 5.94
N THR A 313 -12.80 -5.16 4.72
CA THR A 313 -13.45 -5.73 3.52
C THR A 313 -12.57 -6.72 2.78
N CYS A 314 -11.25 -6.58 2.90
CA CYS A 314 -10.23 -7.30 2.17
C CYS A 314 -9.19 -7.90 3.14
N PRO A 315 -8.90 -9.22 3.08
CA PRO A 315 -8.00 -9.86 4.04
C PRO A 315 -6.53 -9.55 3.80
N ILE A 316 -6.16 -9.04 2.63
CA ILE A 316 -4.79 -9.11 2.09
C ILE A 316 -3.73 -8.55 3.06
N TYR A 317 -3.91 -7.30 3.52
CA TYR A 317 -2.96 -6.71 4.48
C TYR A 317 -2.96 -7.41 5.83
N VAL A 318 -4.12 -7.91 6.28
CA VAL A 318 -4.23 -8.60 7.56
C VAL A 318 -3.45 -9.92 7.50
N THR A 319 -3.59 -10.68 6.43
CA THR A 319 -2.92 -11.98 6.27
C THR A 319 -1.43 -11.84 5.96
N ASP A 320 -1.03 -10.83 5.19
CA ASP A 320 0.39 -10.56 4.92
C ASP A 320 1.13 -10.05 6.16
N TYR A 321 0.56 -9.10 6.90
CA TYR A 321 1.17 -8.65 8.16
C TYR A 321 1.16 -9.75 9.21
N PHE A 322 0.11 -10.57 9.30
CA PHE A 322 0.08 -11.72 10.18
C PHE A 322 1.21 -12.72 9.85
N ALA A 323 1.33 -13.12 8.58
CA ALA A 323 2.34 -14.09 8.15
C ALA A 323 3.77 -13.54 8.32
N ALA A 324 3.99 -12.26 7.98
CA ALA A 324 5.24 -11.54 8.19
C ALA A 324 5.62 -11.54 9.66
N ASN A 325 4.75 -10.98 10.52
CA ASN A 325 5.03 -10.79 11.93
C ASN A 325 5.22 -12.12 12.66
N LYS A 326 4.47 -13.16 12.29
CA LYS A 326 4.65 -14.49 12.86
C LYS A 326 5.98 -15.12 12.44
N SER A 327 6.36 -15.01 11.16
CA SER A 327 7.67 -15.47 10.68
C SER A 327 8.83 -14.74 11.38
N ILE A 328 8.71 -13.42 11.55
CA ILE A 328 9.69 -12.59 12.24
C ILE A 328 9.78 -12.97 13.73
N TYR A 329 8.64 -13.20 14.39
CA TYR A 329 8.63 -13.61 15.79
C TYR A 329 9.23 -14.99 16.00
N GLU A 330 8.91 -15.96 15.14
CA GLU A 330 9.51 -17.30 15.16
C GLU A 330 11.05 -17.22 15.00
N LEU A 331 11.54 -16.31 14.17
CA LEU A 331 12.97 -16.02 14.04
C LEU A 331 13.55 -15.35 15.30
N ALA A 332 12.80 -14.44 15.90
CA ALA A 332 13.25 -13.63 17.02
C ALA A 332 13.17 -14.35 18.38
N VAL A 333 12.73 -15.61 18.46
CA VAL A 333 12.53 -16.33 19.74
C VAL A 333 13.77 -16.28 20.64
N THR A 334 14.97 -16.44 20.07
CA THR A 334 16.24 -16.46 20.80
C THR A 334 17.07 -15.19 20.62
N ALA A 335 16.57 -14.20 19.89
CA ALA A 335 17.33 -12.99 19.58
C ALA A 335 17.48 -12.09 20.82
N THR A 336 18.69 -11.57 21.06
CA THR A 336 18.92 -10.50 22.05
C THR A 336 18.61 -9.13 21.47
N THR A 337 18.96 -8.94 20.19
CA THR A 337 18.64 -7.76 19.38
C THR A 337 17.99 -8.21 18.08
N LEU A 338 16.83 -7.64 17.76
CA LEU A 338 16.14 -7.80 16.49
C LEU A 338 16.23 -6.47 15.73
N HIS A 339 16.80 -6.49 14.53
CA HIS A 339 16.85 -5.34 13.64
C HIS A 339 15.99 -5.58 12.39
N ILE A 340 14.98 -4.75 12.19
CA ILE A 340 14.10 -4.78 11.03
C ILE A 340 14.44 -3.60 10.12
N VAL A 341 14.85 -3.87 8.89
CA VAL A 341 15.02 -2.88 7.83
C VAL A 341 13.76 -2.93 6.97
N ASP A 342 12.90 -1.92 7.11
CA ASP A 342 11.56 -1.89 6.52
C ASP A 342 11.49 -0.95 5.31
N PHE A 343 11.48 -1.54 4.11
CA PHE A 343 11.34 -0.82 2.85
C PHE A 343 9.87 -0.54 2.57
N GLY A 344 9.48 0.73 2.80
CA GLY A 344 8.13 1.23 2.61
C GLY A 344 7.30 1.24 3.89
N VAL A 345 7.92 1.57 5.02
CA VAL A 345 7.33 1.58 6.37
C VAL A 345 6.05 2.39 6.49
N LEU A 346 5.86 3.40 5.62
CA LEU A 346 4.65 4.22 5.54
C LEU A 346 4.23 4.74 6.93
N TYR A 347 3.03 4.37 7.42
CA TYR A 347 2.51 4.75 8.75
C TYR A 347 2.84 3.74 9.87
N GLY A 348 3.52 2.64 9.56
CA GLY A 348 3.94 1.63 10.52
C GLY A 348 2.85 0.64 10.97
N PHE A 349 1.74 0.50 10.23
CA PHE A 349 0.60 -0.33 10.65
C PHE A 349 0.89 -1.82 10.81
N GLN A 350 1.94 -2.35 10.20
CA GLN A 350 2.36 -3.73 10.38
C GLN A 350 2.83 -4.00 11.82
N TRP A 351 3.53 -3.04 12.43
CA TRP A 351 4.36 -3.28 13.60
C TRP A 351 3.62 -3.45 14.94
N PRO A 352 2.51 -2.77 15.24
CA PRO A 352 1.82 -2.87 16.54
C PRO A 352 1.56 -4.30 17.03
N CYS A 353 1.15 -5.21 16.13
CA CYS A 353 0.91 -6.62 16.49
C CYS A 353 2.20 -7.36 16.85
N LEU A 354 3.29 -7.14 16.10
CA LEU A 354 4.59 -7.73 16.41
C LEU A 354 5.15 -7.17 17.73
N LEU A 355 5.06 -5.85 17.94
CA LEU A 355 5.52 -5.17 19.15
C LEU A 355 4.86 -5.74 20.40
N LEU A 356 3.53 -5.93 20.36
CA LEU A 356 2.78 -6.53 21.45
C LEU A 356 3.14 -8.01 21.67
N ALA A 357 3.46 -8.75 20.62
CA ALA A 357 3.89 -10.13 20.74
C ALA A 357 5.29 -10.24 21.37
N LEU A 358 6.22 -9.37 20.96
CA LEU A 358 7.57 -9.31 21.49
C LEU A 358 7.59 -8.91 22.97
N SER A 359 6.72 -7.98 23.40
CA SER A 359 6.63 -7.60 24.82
C SER A 359 6.18 -8.76 25.72
N LYS A 360 5.44 -9.74 25.17
CA LYS A 360 4.99 -10.95 25.86
C LYS A 360 5.89 -12.16 25.62
N ARG A 361 7.03 -12.00 24.93
CA ARG A 361 7.95 -13.10 24.64
C ARG A 361 8.50 -13.68 25.96
N PRO A 362 8.57 -15.01 26.11
CA PRO A 362 9.28 -15.63 27.23
C PRO A 362 10.72 -15.13 27.32
N GLY A 363 11.18 -14.76 28.51
CA GLY A 363 12.49 -14.13 28.72
C GLY A 363 12.54 -12.62 28.44
N GLY A 364 11.41 -12.00 28.10
CA GLY A 364 11.28 -10.56 27.84
C GLY A 364 11.54 -10.16 26.39
N PRO A 365 11.18 -8.92 25.99
CA PRO A 365 11.39 -8.42 24.64
C PRO A 365 12.89 -8.31 24.30
N PRO A 366 13.29 -8.53 23.02
CA PRO A 366 14.62 -8.18 22.58
C PRO A 366 14.78 -6.66 22.53
N LYS A 367 16.02 -6.16 22.43
CA LYS A 367 16.22 -4.80 21.91
C LYS A 367 15.73 -4.78 20.47
N LEU A 368 14.72 -3.97 20.19
CA LEU A 368 14.17 -3.80 18.85
C LEU A 368 14.78 -2.56 18.19
N ARG A 369 15.35 -2.76 17.01
CA ARG A 369 15.79 -1.71 16.10
C ARG A 369 14.92 -1.75 14.85
N ILE A 370 14.38 -0.61 14.42
CA ILE A 370 13.73 -0.49 13.12
C ILE A 370 14.44 0.60 12.32
N THR A 371 14.91 0.25 11.12
CA THR A 371 15.31 1.23 10.10
C THR A 371 14.14 1.37 9.12
N GLY A 372 13.35 2.44 9.28
CA GLY A 372 12.20 2.73 8.44
C GLY A 372 12.61 3.48 7.18
N ILE A 373 12.37 2.91 6.02
CA ILE A 373 12.74 3.48 4.72
C ILE A 373 11.49 3.88 3.96
N GLU A 374 11.48 5.08 3.40
CA GLU A 374 10.37 5.61 2.62
C GLU A 374 10.88 6.49 1.47
N LEU A 375 10.11 6.62 0.38
CA LEU A 375 10.42 7.61 -0.66
C LEU A 375 10.20 9.02 -0.09
N PRO A 376 10.99 10.01 -0.53
CA PRO A 376 10.87 11.37 -0.02
C PRO A 376 9.49 11.97 -0.37
N GLN A 377 8.88 12.67 0.58
CA GLN A 377 7.69 13.48 0.33
C GLN A 377 8.04 14.71 -0.51
N SER A 378 7.08 15.21 -1.28
CA SER A 378 7.18 16.51 -1.94
C SER A 378 7.20 17.65 -0.91
N GLY A 379 7.83 18.77 -1.25
CA GLY A 379 7.91 19.96 -0.39
C GLY A 379 9.21 20.04 0.43
N PHE A 380 9.23 20.93 1.42
CA PHE A 380 10.44 21.26 2.19
C PHE A 380 10.81 20.24 3.26
N ARG A 381 9.92 19.27 3.52
CA ARG A 381 10.09 18.27 4.59
C ARG A 381 9.94 16.84 4.07
N PRO A 382 10.92 16.36 3.28
CA PRO A 382 10.83 15.07 2.59
C PRO A 382 10.79 13.86 3.54
N SER A 383 11.32 14.00 4.76
CA SER A 383 11.39 12.93 5.78
C SER A 383 10.28 12.97 6.83
N ASP A 384 9.45 14.01 6.88
CA ASP A 384 8.51 14.25 8.00
C ASP A 384 7.64 13.04 8.33
N ARG A 385 7.06 12.38 7.33
CA ARG A 385 6.17 11.23 7.54
C ARG A 385 6.89 10.05 8.18
N VAL A 386 8.09 9.72 7.71
CA VAL A 386 8.84 8.57 8.23
C VAL A 386 9.38 8.86 9.63
N GLU A 387 9.75 10.11 9.91
CA GLU A 387 10.10 10.57 11.26
C GLU A 387 8.91 10.48 12.23
N GLU A 388 7.72 10.92 11.79
CA GLU A 388 6.48 10.80 12.56
C GLU A 388 6.17 9.33 12.87
N THR A 389 6.33 8.44 11.89
CA THR A 389 6.16 6.99 12.09
C THR A 389 7.11 6.46 13.15
N GLY A 390 8.38 6.87 13.14
CA GLY A 390 9.35 6.52 14.18
C GLY A 390 8.91 6.97 15.58
N ARG A 391 8.45 8.22 15.71
CA ARG A 391 7.95 8.79 16.97
C ARG A 391 6.74 8.00 17.50
N ARG A 392 5.78 7.67 16.64
CA ARG A 392 4.61 6.86 17.01
C ARG A 392 4.97 5.45 17.45
N LEU A 393 5.85 4.77 16.71
CA LEU A 393 6.31 3.43 17.08
C LEU A 393 7.07 3.45 18.41
N LYS A 394 7.89 4.48 18.67
CA LYS A 394 8.56 4.67 19.96
C LYS A 394 7.57 4.81 21.10
N ARG A 395 6.56 5.69 20.97
CA ARG A 395 5.49 5.85 21.97
C ARG A 395 4.76 4.53 22.23
N PHE A 396 4.49 3.75 21.18
CA PHE A 396 3.85 2.44 21.33
C PHE A 396 4.75 1.46 22.07
N CYS A 397 6.05 1.38 21.75
CA CYS A 397 7.01 0.53 22.45
C CYS A 397 7.13 0.88 23.93
N ASP A 398 7.12 2.17 24.27
CA ASP A 398 7.19 2.65 25.66
C ASP A 398 6.00 2.18 26.49
N LYS A 399 4.79 2.14 25.91
CA LYS A 399 3.58 1.59 26.57
C LYS A 399 3.73 0.11 26.96
N PHE A 400 4.61 -0.64 26.28
CA PHE A 400 4.81 -2.07 26.50
C PHE A 400 6.22 -2.43 26.99
N ASN A 401 7.02 -1.44 27.42
CA ASN A 401 8.39 -1.62 27.90
C ASN A 401 9.30 -2.41 26.93
N VAL A 402 9.12 -2.20 25.62
CA VAL A 402 10.00 -2.79 24.59
C VAL A 402 11.19 -1.84 24.36
N PRO A 403 12.44 -2.26 24.60
CA PRO A 403 13.61 -1.42 24.33
C PRO A 403 13.68 -1.14 22.82
N PHE A 404 13.59 0.13 22.42
CA PHE A 404 13.37 0.50 21.03
C PHE A 404 14.32 1.58 20.53
N GLU A 405 14.78 1.40 19.30
CA GLU A 405 15.58 2.35 18.52
C GLU A 405 15.00 2.45 17.10
N PHE A 406 14.86 3.68 16.59
CA PHE A 406 14.36 3.93 15.25
C PHE A 406 15.33 4.81 14.47
N ASN A 407 15.72 4.33 13.30
CA ASN A 407 16.47 5.08 12.30
C ASN A 407 15.59 5.25 11.06
N PHE A 408 15.76 6.33 10.31
CA PHE A 408 14.97 6.56 9.10
C PHE A 408 15.82 6.94 7.90
N ILE A 409 15.34 6.57 6.71
CA ILE A 409 15.91 6.97 5.42
C ILE A 409 14.77 7.42 4.51
N ALA A 410 14.85 8.66 4.03
CA ALA A 410 13.90 9.24 3.07
C ALA A 410 14.56 9.44 1.70
N LYS A 411 14.65 8.37 0.90
CA LYS A 411 15.38 8.35 -0.38
C LYS A 411 14.70 7.45 -1.40
N LYS A 412 15.05 7.65 -2.69
CA LYS A 412 14.79 6.63 -3.71
C LYS A 412 15.55 5.36 -3.36
N TRP A 413 14.90 4.21 -3.40
CA TRP A 413 15.46 2.98 -2.83
C TRP A 413 16.72 2.52 -3.55
N GLU A 414 16.77 2.71 -4.87
CA GLU A 414 17.92 2.40 -5.71
C GLU A 414 19.15 3.29 -5.46
N SER A 415 18.99 4.39 -4.71
CA SER A 415 20.06 5.33 -4.35
C SER A 415 20.62 5.11 -2.94
N ILE A 416 20.07 4.16 -2.19
CA ILE A 416 20.51 3.86 -0.83
C ILE A 416 21.72 2.94 -0.90
N SER A 417 22.81 3.31 -0.23
CA SER A 417 23.97 2.44 -0.08
C SER A 417 23.94 1.67 1.24
N LEU A 418 24.71 0.57 1.31
CA LEU A 418 24.74 -0.30 2.49
C LEU A 418 25.24 0.41 3.75
N ASP A 419 26.20 1.33 3.61
CA ASP A 419 26.81 2.09 4.72
C ASP A 419 25.82 3.04 5.41
N GLU A 420 24.74 3.43 4.72
CA GLU A 420 23.65 4.20 5.33
C GLU A 420 22.75 3.35 6.23
N ILE A 421 22.79 2.02 6.08
CA ILE A 421 22.02 1.09 6.88
C ILE A 421 22.94 0.55 7.98
N VAL A 422 22.77 1.05 9.20
CA VAL A 422 23.60 0.67 10.35
C VAL A 422 23.25 -0.74 10.82
N ILE A 423 23.94 -1.73 10.26
CA ILE A 423 23.88 -3.14 10.67
C ILE A 423 24.97 -3.42 11.71
N ASN A 424 24.56 -3.89 12.90
CA ASN A 424 25.50 -4.23 13.96
C ASN A 424 25.86 -5.72 13.94
N PRO A 425 27.12 -6.10 14.23
CA PRO A 425 27.48 -7.50 14.38
C PRO A 425 26.68 -8.20 15.50
N GLY A 426 26.14 -9.38 15.19
CA GLY A 426 25.46 -10.24 16.16
C GLY A 426 23.98 -9.94 16.41
N GLU A 427 23.39 -8.96 15.72
CA GLU A 427 21.94 -8.76 15.73
C GLU A 427 21.24 -9.71 14.75
N THR A 428 20.01 -10.12 15.06
CA THR A 428 19.16 -10.85 14.12
C THR A 428 18.53 -9.85 13.17
N THR A 429 18.84 -9.94 11.87
CA THR A 429 18.45 -8.93 10.88
C THR A 429 17.33 -9.43 9.97
N VAL A 430 16.30 -8.60 9.79
CA VAL A 430 15.18 -8.84 8.87
C VAL A 430 15.15 -7.72 7.83
N VAL A 431 15.00 -8.08 6.56
CA VAL A 431 14.55 -7.13 5.52
C VAL A 431 13.06 -7.38 5.28
N ASN A 432 12.25 -6.33 5.35
CA ASN A 432 10.81 -6.37 5.11
C ASN A 432 10.47 -5.48 3.90
N CYS A 433 9.75 -6.01 2.92
CA CYS A 433 9.26 -5.23 1.78
C CYS A 433 7.89 -5.78 1.34
N ILE A 434 6.81 -5.06 1.66
CA ILE A 434 5.43 -5.50 1.46
C ILE A 434 4.64 -4.43 0.72
N HIS A 435 4.15 -4.76 -0.49
CA HIS A 435 3.26 -3.97 -1.37
C HIS A 435 3.84 -2.67 -1.94
N ARG A 436 5.14 -2.63 -2.22
CA ARG A 436 5.85 -1.38 -2.53
C ARG A 436 6.88 -1.47 -3.63
N LEU A 437 7.47 -2.64 -3.90
CA LEU A 437 8.57 -2.78 -4.87
C LEU A 437 8.08 -2.64 -6.32
N GLN A 438 6.77 -2.77 -6.53
CA GLN A 438 6.13 -2.46 -7.82
C GLN A 438 6.26 -0.99 -8.24
N TYR A 439 6.57 -0.08 -7.31
CA TYR A 439 6.74 1.35 -7.60
C TYR A 439 8.19 1.73 -7.93
N THR A 440 9.13 0.82 -7.70
CA THR A 440 10.52 0.98 -8.14
C THR A 440 10.60 0.75 -9.65
N PRO A 441 11.28 1.61 -10.43
CA PRO A 441 11.44 1.42 -11.86
C PRO A 441 12.10 0.08 -12.20
N ASP A 442 11.77 -0.44 -13.37
CA ASP A 442 12.29 -1.69 -13.92
C ASP A 442 13.17 -1.43 -15.15
N GLU A 443 13.56 -2.50 -15.83
CA GLU A 443 14.39 -2.45 -17.05
C GLU A 443 13.79 -1.67 -18.22
N THR A 444 12.50 -1.31 -18.17
CA THR A 444 11.88 -0.48 -19.21
C THR A 444 12.21 1.00 -19.06
N VAL A 445 12.82 1.40 -17.94
CA VAL A 445 13.26 2.79 -17.67
C VAL A 445 14.78 2.92 -17.71
N SER A 446 15.51 1.93 -17.19
CA SER A 446 16.99 1.91 -17.16
C SER A 446 17.49 0.50 -17.42
N LEU A 447 18.54 0.35 -18.24
CA LEU A 447 19.15 -0.96 -18.54
C LEU A 447 19.62 -1.66 -17.26
N ASP A 448 20.24 -0.91 -16.35
CA ASP A 448 20.56 -1.36 -15.00
C ASP A 448 19.30 -1.15 -14.16
N SER A 449 18.46 -2.20 -14.11
CA SER A 449 17.13 -2.18 -13.47
C SER A 449 17.23 -1.70 -12.01
N PRO A 450 16.61 -0.56 -11.63
CA PRO A 450 16.65 -0.05 -10.26
C PRO A 450 16.09 -1.04 -9.24
N ARG A 451 15.10 -1.84 -9.64
CA ARG A 451 14.56 -2.95 -8.86
C ARG A 451 15.60 -4.03 -8.54
N ASP A 452 16.45 -4.37 -9.51
CA ASP A 452 17.52 -5.35 -9.30
C ASP A 452 18.63 -4.76 -8.40
N THR A 453 18.91 -3.46 -8.49
CA THR A 453 19.79 -2.73 -7.57
C THR A 453 19.29 -2.80 -6.13
N VAL A 454 17.98 -2.60 -5.89
CA VAL A 454 17.37 -2.72 -4.57
C VAL A 454 17.45 -4.15 -4.03
N LEU A 455 17.17 -5.16 -4.87
CA LEU A 455 17.30 -6.56 -4.44
C LEU A 455 18.76 -6.94 -4.13
N LYS A 456 19.73 -6.35 -4.84
CA LYS A 456 21.15 -6.50 -4.52
C LYS A 456 21.47 -5.87 -3.16
N LEU A 457 20.96 -4.68 -2.86
CA LEU A 457 21.09 -4.07 -1.52
C LEU A 457 20.52 -5.00 -0.44
N PHE A 458 19.34 -5.60 -0.66
CA PHE A 458 18.77 -6.58 0.29
C PHE A 458 19.70 -7.75 0.51
N ARG A 459 20.38 -8.23 -0.56
CA ARG A 459 21.36 -9.31 -0.46
C ARG A 459 22.61 -8.89 0.29
N ASP A 460 23.06 -7.65 0.09
CA ASP A 460 24.26 -7.07 0.71
C ASP A 460 24.05 -6.80 2.21
N ILE A 461 22.83 -6.46 2.64
CA ILE A 461 22.42 -6.46 4.06
C ILE A 461 22.60 -7.85 4.69
N ASN A 462 22.52 -8.91 3.89
CA ASN A 462 22.68 -10.31 4.31
C ASN A 462 21.76 -10.70 5.50
N PRO A 463 20.44 -10.52 5.39
CA PRO A 463 19.51 -10.72 6.51
C PRO A 463 19.33 -12.20 6.86
N ASP A 464 18.94 -12.48 8.11
CA ASP A 464 18.49 -13.80 8.55
C ASP A 464 17.15 -14.21 7.92
N LEU A 465 16.33 -13.20 7.57
CA LEU A 465 15.05 -13.36 6.89
C LEU A 465 14.75 -12.16 6.00
N PHE A 466 14.38 -12.41 4.75
CA PHE A 466 13.79 -11.43 3.86
C PHE A 466 12.31 -11.77 3.64
N VAL A 467 11.42 -10.89 4.09
CA VAL A 467 9.97 -11.00 3.93
C VAL A 467 9.53 -10.17 2.73
N PHE A 468 8.78 -10.79 1.82
CA PHE A 468 8.34 -10.16 0.58
C PHE A 468 6.86 -10.45 0.29
N ALA A 469 6.07 -9.41 0.04
CA ALA A 469 4.72 -9.56 -0.48
C ALA A 469 4.40 -8.49 -1.51
N GLU A 470 3.69 -8.84 -2.57
CA GLU A 470 3.41 -7.91 -3.65
C GLU A 470 2.12 -8.29 -4.40
N ILE A 471 1.56 -7.31 -5.11
CA ILE A 471 0.46 -7.56 -6.03
C ILE A 471 0.92 -8.45 -7.19
N ASN A 472 0.08 -9.39 -7.60
CA ASN A 472 0.30 -10.31 -8.71
C ASN A 472 -0.37 -9.76 -9.98
N GLY A 473 0.39 -8.99 -10.77
CA GLY A 473 -0.11 -8.30 -11.95
C GLY A 473 0.64 -8.63 -13.24
N MET A 474 -0.10 -8.79 -14.34
CA MET A 474 0.44 -9.00 -15.70
C MET A 474 0.39 -7.73 -16.57
N TYR A 475 0.05 -6.58 -15.97
CA TYR A 475 -0.27 -5.34 -16.68
C TYR A 475 0.90 -4.34 -16.77
N ASN A 476 2.14 -4.85 -16.75
CA ASN A 476 3.37 -4.05 -16.92
C ASN A 476 4.08 -4.27 -18.28
N SER A 477 3.38 -4.84 -19.27
CA SER A 477 3.91 -5.01 -20.64
C SER A 477 4.45 -3.70 -21.24
N PRO A 478 5.53 -3.69 -22.06
CA PRO A 478 5.94 -2.48 -22.77
C PRO A 478 4.89 -2.03 -23.82
N PHE A 479 4.02 -2.93 -24.27
CA PHE A 479 3.01 -2.65 -25.29
C PHE A 479 1.68 -2.22 -24.68
N PHE A 480 1.22 -1.01 -25.03
CA PHE A 480 0.01 -0.40 -24.46
C PHE A 480 -1.23 -1.29 -24.54
N MET A 481 -1.52 -1.89 -25.69
CA MET A 481 -2.75 -2.70 -25.85
C MET A 481 -2.75 -3.95 -24.99
N THR A 482 -1.59 -4.60 -24.86
CA THR A 482 -1.42 -5.76 -23.98
C THR A 482 -1.60 -5.34 -22.53
N ARG A 483 -0.94 -4.25 -22.09
CA ARG A 483 -1.15 -3.70 -20.74
C ARG A 483 -2.59 -3.37 -20.46
N PHE A 484 -3.27 -2.67 -21.38
CA PHE A 484 -4.63 -2.20 -21.18
C PHE A 484 -5.59 -3.37 -20.94
N ARG A 485 -5.47 -4.45 -21.72
CA ARG A 485 -6.31 -5.65 -21.55
C ARG A 485 -6.06 -6.34 -20.21
N GLU A 486 -4.80 -6.47 -19.82
CA GLU A 486 -4.42 -7.07 -18.54
C GLU A 486 -4.85 -6.20 -17.36
N ALA A 487 -4.73 -4.87 -17.47
CA ALA A 487 -5.20 -3.91 -16.48
C ALA A 487 -6.72 -3.98 -16.35
N LEU A 488 -7.45 -3.92 -17.47
CA LEU A 488 -8.90 -4.07 -17.51
C LEU A 488 -9.33 -5.36 -16.83
N PHE A 489 -8.65 -6.48 -17.12
CA PHE A 489 -8.94 -7.75 -16.47
C PHE A 489 -8.66 -7.70 -14.97
N HIS A 490 -7.51 -7.17 -14.53
CA HIS A 490 -7.11 -7.08 -13.13
C HIS A 490 -8.03 -6.19 -12.30
N PHE A 491 -8.21 -4.94 -12.72
CA PHE A 491 -9.06 -3.99 -12.01
C PHE A 491 -10.53 -4.42 -12.03
N SER A 492 -11.01 -5.12 -13.07
CA SER A 492 -12.37 -5.70 -13.03
C SER A 492 -12.56 -6.65 -11.84
N SER A 493 -11.55 -7.44 -11.50
CA SER A 493 -11.60 -8.31 -10.32
C SER A 493 -11.58 -7.53 -9.01
N LEU A 494 -10.86 -6.40 -8.94
CA LEU A 494 -10.81 -5.54 -7.75
C LEU A 494 -12.11 -4.76 -7.53
N PHE A 495 -12.68 -4.20 -8.59
CA PHE A 495 -13.98 -3.55 -8.53
C PHE A 495 -15.09 -4.54 -8.18
N ASP A 496 -15.13 -5.74 -8.80
CA ASP A 496 -16.09 -6.80 -8.43
C ASP A 496 -15.95 -7.25 -6.97
N MET A 497 -14.72 -7.34 -6.46
CA MET A 497 -14.46 -7.64 -5.06
C MET A 497 -15.09 -6.60 -4.14
N PHE A 498 -14.75 -5.32 -4.32
CA PHE A 498 -15.29 -4.25 -3.47
C PHE A 498 -16.80 -4.06 -3.61
N ASP A 499 -17.36 -4.24 -4.81
CA ASP A 499 -18.82 -4.23 -5.03
C ASP A 499 -19.51 -5.37 -4.27
N THR A 500 -18.84 -6.52 -4.13
CA THR A 500 -19.37 -7.67 -3.40
C THR A 500 -19.22 -7.51 -1.89
N THR A 501 -18.09 -6.96 -1.43
CA THR A 501 -17.72 -6.95 0.00
C THR A 501 -18.13 -5.68 0.75
N ILE A 502 -18.34 -4.55 0.05
CA ILE A 502 -18.78 -3.29 0.66
C ILE A 502 -20.28 -3.16 0.42
N GLN A 503 -21.08 -3.51 1.43
CA GLN A 503 -22.54 -3.53 1.30
C GLN A 503 -23.27 -2.56 2.25
N ALA A 504 -22.60 -2.06 3.29
CA ALA A 504 -23.23 -1.16 4.24
C ALA A 504 -23.24 0.29 3.73
N GLU A 505 -24.37 0.99 3.89
CA GLU A 505 -24.56 2.37 3.40
C GLU A 505 -23.56 3.35 4.04
N ASP A 506 -23.19 3.13 5.29
CA ASP A 506 -22.21 3.88 6.06
C ASP A 506 -20.76 3.63 5.60
N GLU A 507 -20.46 2.46 5.06
CA GLU A 507 -19.16 2.13 4.45
C GLU A 507 -19.00 2.74 3.05
N TYR A 508 -20.11 2.91 2.33
CA TYR A 508 -20.13 3.50 0.98
C TYR A 508 -19.51 4.90 0.94
N LYS A 509 -19.67 5.68 2.03
CA LYS A 509 -19.09 7.03 2.15
C LYS A 509 -17.57 7.05 2.01
N ASN A 510 -16.89 5.98 2.46
CA ASN A 510 -15.43 5.85 2.37
C ASN A 510 -14.98 5.00 1.16
N ARG A 511 -15.90 4.39 0.41
CA ARG A 511 -15.59 3.54 -0.76
C ARG A 511 -14.89 4.34 -1.86
N ALA A 512 -15.43 5.50 -2.23
CA ALA A 512 -14.85 6.31 -3.30
C ALA A 512 -13.39 6.71 -2.98
N LEU A 513 -13.12 7.01 -1.72
CA LEU A 513 -11.77 7.30 -1.23
C LEU A 513 -10.86 6.06 -1.27
N LEU A 514 -11.35 4.91 -0.84
CA LEU A 514 -10.64 3.63 -0.92
C LEU A 514 -10.27 3.28 -2.38
N GLU A 515 -11.25 3.34 -3.28
CA GLU A 515 -11.07 3.07 -4.70
C GLU A 515 -10.07 4.07 -5.30
N LYS A 516 -10.18 5.36 -4.97
CA LYS A 516 -9.25 6.41 -5.41
C LYS A 516 -7.81 6.08 -5.03
N GLU A 517 -7.56 5.83 -3.73
CA GLU A 517 -6.21 5.72 -3.18
C GLU A 517 -5.53 4.37 -3.46
N LEU A 518 -6.29 3.28 -3.63
CA LEU A 518 -5.73 1.94 -3.85
C LEU A 518 -5.85 1.41 -5.27
N LEU A 519 -6.88 1.80 -6.03
CA LEU A 519 -7.16 1.22 -7.34
C LEU A 519 -6.94 2.22 -8.47
N VAL A 520 -7.63 3.34 -8.40
CA VAL A 520 -7.71 4.31 -9.49
C VAL A 520 -6.35 4.91 -9.77
N ARG A 521 -5.56 5.20 -8.73
CA ARG A 521 -4.21 5.75 -8.88
C ARG A 521 -3.31 4.84 -9.73
N ASP A 522 -3.27 3.56 -9.41
CA ASP A 522 -2.45 2.57 -10.14
C ASP A 522 -3.01 2.32 -11.55
N ALA A 523 -4.34 2.24 -11.69
CA ALA A 523 -5.00 2.07 -12.99
C ALA A 523 -4.71 3.24 -13.93
N MET A 524 -4.85 4.48 -13.43
CA MET A 524 -4.55 5.68 -14.19
C MET A 524 -3.08 5.68 -14.61
N SER A 525 -2.12 5.44 -13.69
CA SER A 525 -0.69 5.37 -14.02
C SER A 525 -0.39 4.39 -15.16
N VAL A 526 -0.97 3.19 -15.10
CA VAL A 526 -0.74 2.12 -16.08
C VAL A 526 -1.28 2.47 -17.48
N ILE A 527 -2.38 3.20 -17.53
CA ILE A 527 -3.11 3.50 -18.77
C ILE A 527 -2.64 4.83 -19.38
N SER A 528 -2.54 5.89 -18.57
CA SER A 528 -2.25 7.24 -19.06
C SER A 528 -0.76 7.47 -19.34
N SER A 529 0.13 6.83 -18.60
CA SER A 529 1.56 7.18 -18.58
C SER A 529 2.45 6.14 -19.28
N GLU A 530 3.62 6.60 -19.73
CA GLU A 530 4.69 5.78 -20.32
C GLU A 530 6.05 6.14 -19.72
N GLY A 531 7.09 5.38 -20.06
CA GLY A 531 8.46 5.70 -19.68
C GLY A 531 8.59 5.95 -18.18
N ALA A 532 9.40 6.92 -17.76
CA ALA A 532 9.62 7.24 -16.35
C ALA A 532 8.39 7.79 -15.61
N GLU A 533 7.38 8.30 -16.31
CA GLU A 533 6.17 8.88 -15.69
C GLU A 533 5.22 7.79 -15.17
N ARG A 534 5.29 6.58 -15.73
CA ARG A 534 4.55 5.43 -15.22
C ARG A 534 5.24 4.88 -13.96
N PHE A 535 4.61 5.05 -12.80
CA PHE A 535 5.17 4.56 -11.53
C PHE A 535 4.67 3.16 -11.17
N ALA A 536 3.43 2.77 -11.51
CA ALA A 536 2.91 1.44 -11.18
C ALA A 536 3.41 0.38 -12.18
N ARG A 537 4.23 -0.57 -11.69
CA ARG A 537 4.92 -1.59 -12.50
C ARG A 537 4.85 -2.97 -11.84
N PRO A 538 3.66 -3.57 -11.75
CA PRO A 538 3.50 -4.87 -11.11
C PRO A 538 4.18 -5.97 -11.92
N GLU A 539 4.54 -7.03 -11.22
CA GLU A 539 4.98 -8.28 -11.81
C GLU A 539 4.21 -9.45 -11.20
N THR A 540 4.18 -10.56 -11.91
CA THR A 540 3.66 -11.80 -11.32
C THR A 540 4.59 -12.32 -10.23
N TYR A 541 4.06 -13.05 -9.25
CA TYR A 541 4.90 -13.67 -8.22
C TYR A 541 5.96 -14.63 -8.81
N LYS A 542 5.72 -15.19 -10.00
CA LYS A 542 6.70 -16.02 -10.73
C LYS A 542 7.86 -15.19 -11.25
N GLN A 543 7.60 -14.00 -11.79
CA GLN A 543 8.66 -13.07 -12.20
C GLN A 543 9.46 -12.59 -10.98
N TRP A 544 8.79 -12.21 -9.89
CA TRP A 544 9.44 -11.88 -8.62
C TRP A 544 10.31 -13.01 -8.09
N ARG A 545 9.81 -14.25 -8.09
CA ARG A 545 10.59 -15.43 -7.73
C ARG A 545 11.89 -15.52 -8.53
N VAL A 546 11.84 -15.33 -9.85
CA VAL A 546 13.04 -15.36 -10.70
C VAL A 546 14.01 -14.25 -10.31
N ARG A 547 13.53 -13.01 -10.10
CA ARG A 547 14.40 -11.89 -9.68
C ARG A 547 15.06 -12.13 -8.33
N ILE A 548 14.28 -12.55 -7.32
CA ILE A 548 14.79 -12.79 -5.97
C ILE A 548 15.82 -13.93 -5.97
N LEU A 549 15.58 -15.00 -6.73
CA LEU A 549 16.56 -16.07 -6.91
C LEU A 549 17.86 -15.57 -7.58
N ARG A 550 17.75 -14.75 -8.63
CA ARG A 550 18.90 -14.15 -9.32
C ARG A 550 19.69 -13.19 -8.43
N ALA A 551 19.02 -12.49 -7.52
CA ALA A 551 19.64 -11.65 -6.50
C ALA A 551 20.39 -12.44 -5.42
N GLY A 552 20.43 -13.78 -5.51
CA GLY A 552 21.22 -14.62 -4.60
C GLY A 552 20.48 -14.98 -3.31
N PHE A 553 19.15 -15.05 -3.35
CA PHE A 553 18.33 -15.60 -2.28
C PHE A 553 17.86 -17.02 -2.59
N LYS A 554 17.49 -17.76 -1.54
CA LYS A 554 16.77 -19.03 -1.60
C LYS A 554 15.47 -18.91 -0.82
N SER A 555 14.43 -19.61 -1.30
CA SER A 555 13.13 -19.59 -0.63
C SER A 555 13.23 -20.18 0.78
N ALA A 556 12.58 -19.51 1.73
CA ALA A 556 12.36 -19.99 3.08
C ALA A 556 10.92 -20.52 3.21
N THR A 557 10.77 -21.67 3.84
CA THR A 557 9.46 -22.30 4.03
C THR A 557 8.61 -21.49 5.00
N ILE A 558 7.41 -21.10 4.58
CA ILE A 558 6.38 -20.59 5.48
C ILE A 558 5.84 -21.76 6.30
N SER A 559 5.76 -21.61 7.63
CA SER A 559 5.33 -22.72 8.48
C SER A 559 3.90 -23.17 8.13
N LYS A 560 3.64 -24.48 8.18
CA LYS A 560 2.30 -25.04 7.92
C LYS A 560 1.25 -24.45 8.89
N GLN A 561 1.69 -24.08 10.09
CA GLN A 561 0.85 -23.46 11.10
C GLN A 561 0.46 -22.02 10.72
N ILE A 562 1.41 -21.21 10.21
CA ILE A 562 1.10 -19.89 9.65
C ILE A 562 0.07 -20.02 8.52
N MET A 563 0.27 -20.95 7.57
CA MET A 563 -0.67 -21.16 6.47
C MET A 563 -2.07 -21.57 6.95
N LYS A 564 -2.15 -22.46 7.95
CA LYS A 564 -3.42 -22.92 8.53
C LYS A 564 -4.16 -21.78 9.21
N GLU A 565 -3.47 -20.98 10.02
CA GLU A 565 -4.06 -19.84 10.73
C GLU A 565 -4.48 -18.73 9.77
N ALA A 566 -3.68 -18.43 8.74
CA ALA A 566 -4.05 -17.46 7.72
C ALA A 566 -5.35 -17.87 7.00
N LYS A 567 -5.46 -19.15 6.59
CA LYS A 567 -6.71 -19.71 6.03
C LYS A 567 -7.89 -19.59 7.00
N GLU A 568 -7.65 -19.80 8.28
CA GLU A 568 -8.68 -19.69 9.31
C GLU A 568 -9.14 -18.24 9.55
N ILE A 569 -8.22 -17.26 9.53
CA ILE A 569 -8.54 -15.83 9.58
C ILE A 569 -9.48 -15.46 8.42
N VAL A 570 -9.12 -15.84 7.19
CA VAL A 570 -9.93 -15.55 6.00
C VAL A 570 -11.30 -16.18 6.10
N ARG A 571 -11.36 -17.48 6.41
CA ARG A 571 -12.61 -18.24 6.50
C ARG A 571 -13.57 -17.70 7.57
N LYS A 572 -13.05 -17.18 8.68
CA LYS A 572 -13.89 -16.72 9.80
C LYS A 572 -14.39 -15.28 9.63
N ARG A 573 -13.66 -14.43 8.91
CA ARG A 573 -13.88 -12.97 8.94
C ARG A 573 -14.23 -12.35 7.61
N TYR A 574 -13.96 -13.03 6.50
CA TYR A 574 -14.08 -12.44 5.17
C TYR A 574 -15.02 -13.25 4.30
N HIS A 575 -15.44 -12.63 3.20
CA HIS A 575 -16.33 -13.26 2.22
C HIS A 575 -15.77 -14.59 1.70
N ARG A 576 -16.64 -15.58 1.48
CA ARG A 576 -16.27 -16.96 1.10
C ARG A 576 -15.48 -17.08 -0.21
N ASP A 577 -15.54 -16.07 -1.06
CA ASP A 577 -14.84 -16.05 -2.35
C ASP A 577 -13.36 -15.67 -2.22
N PHE A 578 -12.93 -15.24 -1.03
CA PHE A 578 -11.51 -15.12 -0.69
C PHE A 578 -10.89 -16.50 -0.46
N VAL A 579 -9.73 -16.71 -1.06
CA VAL A 579 -8.99 -17.98 -0.97
C VAL A 579 -7.54 -17.72 -0.63
N ILE A 580 -7.00 -18.52 0.28
CA ILE A 580 -5.56 -18.64 0.50
C ILE A 580 -5.10 -20.00 -0.01
N ASP A 581 -4.09 -19.98 -0.87
CA ASP A 581 -3.45 -21.17 -1.42
C ASP A 581 -1.93 -21.12 -1.28
N SER A 582 -1.24 -22.18 -1.69
CA SER A 582 0.22 -22.27 -1.64
C SER A 582 0.81 -22.71 -2.97
N ASP A 583 1.87 -22.04 -3.41
CA ASP A 583 2.67 -22.47 -4.56
C ASP A 583 4.16 -22.27 -4.28
N ASN A 584 4.96 -23.34 -4.27
CA ASN A 584 6.42 -23.26 -4.13
C ASN A 584 6.89 -22.34 -2.97
N ASN A 585 6.32 -22.53 -1.77
CA ASN A 585 6.52 -21.72 -0.55
C ASN A 585 6.02 -20.26 -0.62
N TRP A 586 5.24 -19.91 -1.64
CA TRP A 586 4.44 -18.69 -1.64
C TRP A 586 3.08 -18.95 -1.01
N MET A 587 2.60 -18.01 -0.22
CA MET A 587 1.20 -17.89 0.16
C MET A 587 0.49 -17.03 -0.88
N LEU A 588 -0.43 -17.63 -1.63
CA LEU A 588 -1.20 -16.95 -2.67
C LEU A 588 -2.55 -16.52 -2.10
N GLN A 589 -2.95 -15.29 -2.38
CA GLN A 589 -4.21 -14.72 -1.91
C GLN A 589 -5.06 -14.35 -3.11
N GLY A 590 -6.30 -14.82 -3.13
CA GLY A 590 -7.16 -14.70 -4.31
C GLY A 590 -8.61 -14.40 -4.02
N TRP A 591 -9.30 -13.99 -5.09
CA TRP A 591 -10.72 -13.65 -5.13
C TRP A 591 -11.39 -14.36 -6.32
N LYS A 592 -12.49 -15.09 -6.08
CA LYS A 592 -13.25 -15.82 -7.11
C LYS A 592 -12.36 -16.64 -8.07
N GLY A 593 -11.34 -17.27 -7.50
CA GLY A 593 -10.40 -18.10 -8.23
C GLY A 593 -9.32 -17.35 -9.01
N ARG A 594 -9.06 -16.08 -8.72
CA ARG A 594 -7.93 -15.34 -9.25
C ARG A 594 -6.94 -15.01 -8.16
N VAL A 595 -5.65 -15.28 -8.40
CA VAL A 595 -4.56 -14.82 -7.52
C VAL A 595 -4.35 -13.32 -7.71
N ILE A 596 -4.52 -12.56 -6.63
CA ILE A 596 -4.35 -11.10 -6.60
C ILE A 596 -3.05 -10.69 -5.92
N TYR A 597 -2.67 -11.36 -4.83
CA TYR A 597 -1.43 -11.06 -4.10
C TYR A 597 -0.67 -12.33 -3.77
N ALA A 598 0.63 -12.17 -3.53
CA ALA A 598 1.50 -13.27 -3.16
C ALA A 598 2.50 -12.83 -2.08
N PHE A 599 2.66 -13.67 -1.07
CA PHE A 599 3.57 -13.49 0.06
C PHE A 599 4.61 -14.61 0.09
N SER A 600 5.84 -14.30 0.48
CA SER A 600 6.94 -15.26 0.58
C SER A 600 8.02 -14.81 1.57
N CYS A 601 8.77 -15.79 2.04
CA CYS A 601 9.95 -15.58 2.88
C CYS A 601 11.19 -16.12 2.16
N TRP A 602 12.34 -15.50 2.40
CA TRP A 602 13.60 -15.80 1.75
C TRP A 602 14.77 -15.73 2.73
N LYS A 603 15.86 -16.41 2.38
CA LYS A 603 17.15 -16.31 3.07
C LYS A 603 18.27 -16.11 2.05
N PRO A 604 19.38 -15.45 2.41
CA PRO A 604 20.57 -15.45 1.59
C PRO A 604 20.97 -16.86 1.15
N ALA A 605 21.21 -17.06 -0.15
CA ALA A 605 21.88 -18.26 -0.62
C ALA A 605 23.33 -18.24 -0.11
N GLY A 606 23.85 -19.40 0.30
CA GLY A 606 25.24 -19.51 0.73
C GLY A 606 26.16 -19.04 -0.40
N LYS A 607 27.24 -18.31 -0.08
CA LYS A 607 28.26 -17.98 -1.09
C LYS A 607 28.78 -19.31 -1.64
N LEU A 608 28.63 -19.54 -2.94
CA LEU A 608 29.37 -20.61 -3.59
C LEU A 608 30.85 -20.35 -3.29
N PRO A 609 31.61 -21.33 -2.78
CA PRO A 609 33.04 -21.14 -2.65
C PRO A 609 33.59 -20.80 -4.04
N ASN A 610 34.33 -19.70 -4.14
CA ASN A 610 35.11 -19.37 -5.34
C ASN A 610 36.07 -20.53 -5.57
N ASN A 611 35.68 -21.51 -6.38
CA ASN A 611 36.63 -22.40 -6.99
C ASN A 611 37.41 -21.53 -7.99
N HIS A 612 38.55 -21.02 -7.53
CA HIS A 612 39.62 -20.57 -8.38
C HIS A 612 40.00 -21.74 -9.29
N VAL A 613 39.36 -21.81 -10.46
CA VAL A 613 39.92 -22.54 -11.59
C VAL A 613 41.06 -21.66 -12.07
N ASN A 614 42.25 -21.90 -11.52
CA ASN A 614 43.48 -21.48 -12.17
C ASN A 614 43.51 -22.19 -13.53
N ILE A 615 43.32 -21.42 -14.61
CA ILE A 615 43.75 -21.81 -15.96
C ILE A 615 45.17 -21.32 -16.14
#